data_AF-A0A291RHG6-F1
#
_entry.id   AF-A0A291RHG6-F1
#
_cell.length_a   1.000
_cell.length_b   1.000
_cell.length_c   1.000
_cell.angle_alpha   90.00
_cell.angle_beta   90.00
_cell.angle_gamma   90.00
#
_symmetry.space_group_name_H-M   'P 1'
#
loop_
_entity.id
_entity.type
_entity.pdbx_description
1 polymer ?
#
loop_
_entity_poly.entity_id
_entity_poly.type
_entity_poly.pdbx_seq_one_letter_code
_entity_poly.pdbx_strand_id
1 'polypeptide(L)'
;MPRGPGDADDSFTAASAEYVEALAEMAVARLAIDPVGAERILRRALAVGGQRLPRERRARLNSLVVTAISAQTGRDDELAEAALAAAASWIGLSAADAAHHTLLAARIHYRAGHHRAAARLYARALSCRDIPYPAPEIALLHEQFGTCLLALHRFRDAAREFTLGAHLVADIPDYHELREDLLISASAAHSATESRLRGIFTRLFHRNPN
;
A
#
# COMPACT_ATOMS: atom_id res chain seq x y z
N MET A 1 -25.86 31.90 40.11
CA MET A 1 -25.73 30.73 39.22
C MET A 1 -24.23 30.49 38.95
N PRO A 2 -23.55 29.61 39.68
CA PRO A 2 -22.16 29.28 39.37
C PRO A 2 -22.10 28.18 38.30
N ARG A 3 -21.26 28.40 37.28
CA ARG A 3 -20.98 27.45 36.17
C ARG A 3 -20.43 26.15 36.73
N GLY A 4 -20.96 25.03 36.25
CA GLY A 4 -20.53 23.69 36.65
C GLY A 4 -19.12 23.35 36.12
N PRO A 5 -18.48 22.31 36.67
CA PRO A 5 -17.09 21.92 36.37
C PRO A 5 -16.86 21.36 34.95
N GLY A 6 -17.81 21.50 34.02
CA GLY A 6 -17.71 21.01 32.64
C GLY A 6 -17.00 21.96 31.67
N ASP A 7 -16.98 23.27 31.94
CA ASP A 7 -16.47 24.26 30.97
C ASP A 7 -14.93 24.26 30.82
N ALA A 8 -14.19 23.81 31.83
CA ALA A 8 -12.73 23.86 31.83
C ALA A 8 -12.09 22.74 30.98
N ASP A 9 -12.67 21.53 31.01
CA ASP A 9 -12.18 20.38 30.24
C ASP A 9 -12.48 20.53 28.73
N ASP A 10 -13.61 21.15 28.40
CA ASP A 10 -13.99 21.50 27.01
C ASP A 10 -13.14 22.65 26.43
N SER A 11 -12.72 23.62 27.26
CA SER A 11 -11.89 24.74 26.80
C SER A 11 -10.43 24.34 26.51
N PHE A 12 -9.85 23.43 27.30
CA PHE A 12 -8.51 22.89 27.06
C PHE A 12 -8.48 21.96 25.84
N THR A 13 -9.55 21.20 25.61
CA THR A 13 -9.69 20.33 24.44
C THR A 13 -9.90 21.13 23.15
N ALA A 14 -10.69 22.20 23.16
CA ALA A 14 -10.85 23.10 22.01
C ALA A 14 -9.52 23.80 21.63
N ALA A 15 -8.82 24.39 22.60
CA ALA A 15 -7.52 25.03 22.36
C ALA A 15 -6.46 24.04 21.84
N SER A 16 -6.49 22.79 22.30
CA SER A 16 -5.61 21.73 21.78
C SER A 16 -5.95 21.32 20.34
N ALA A 17 -7.24 21.34 19.97
CA ALA A 17 -7.70 21.02 18.62
C ALA A 17 -7.34 22.14 17.63
N GLU A 18 -7.52 23.41 18.01
CA GLU A 18 -7.09 24.58 17.23
C GLU A 18 -5.57 24.59 17.04
N TYR A 19 -4.81 24.26 18.09
CA TYR A 19 -3.36 24.16 17.99
C TYR A 19 -2.90 23.04 17.03
N VAL A 20 -3.55 21.87 17.07
CA VAL A 20 -3.28 20.79 16.11
C VAL A 20 -3.61 21.22 14.68
N GLU A 21 -4.69 21.98 14.47
CA GLU A 21 -5.05 22.47 13.14
C GLU A 21 -4.05 23.48 12.61
N ALA A 22 -3.62 24.43 13.45
CA ALA A 22 -2.58 25.38 13.10
C ALA A 22 -1.27 24.68 12.71
N LEU A 23 -0.90 23.59 13.40
CA LEU A 23 0.24 22.76 13.02
C LEU A 23 0.02 22.07 11.66
N ALA A 24 -1.18 21.51 11.43
CA ALA A 24 -1.51 20.84 10.17
C ALA A 24 -1.43 21.80 8.97
N GLU A 25 -2.04 22.98 9.08
CA GLU A 25 -1.99 24.03 8.06
C GLU A 25 -0.56 24.48 7.78
N MET A 26 0.21 24.74 8.84
CA MET A 26 1.61 25.14 8.75
C MET A 26 2.48 24.08 8.04
N ALA A 27 2.19 22.80 8.27
CA ALA A 27 2.88 21.69 7.60
C ALA A 27 2.49 21.57 6.14
N VAL A 28 1.20 21.67 5.80
CA VAL A 28 0.71 21.61 4.41
C VAL A 28 1.37 22.70 3.57
N ALA A 29 1.48 23.92 4.09
CA ALA A 29 2.16 25.03 3.42
C ALA A 29 3.65 24.77 3.13
N ARG A 30 4.27 23.80 3.84
CA ARG A 30 5.69 23.45 3.70
C ARG A 30 5.94 22.19 2.88
N LEU A 31 4.92 21.37 2.58
CA LEU A 31 5.12 20.07 1.93
C LEU A 31 5.95 20.15 0.64
N ALA A 32 5.74 21.18 -0.17
CA ALA A 32 6.44 21.35 -1.45
C ALA A 32 7.84 21.99 -1.33
N ILE A 33 8.15 22.66 -0.22
CA ILE A 33 9.35 23.52 -0.08
C ILE A 33 10.31 22.98 0.97
N ASP A 34 9.78 22.45 2.08
CA ASP A 34 10.51 21.87 3.21
C ASP A 34 9.77 20.60 3.70
N PRO A 35 9.87 19.48 2.95
CA PRO A 35 9.20 18.24 3.32
C PRO A 35 9.70 17.65 4.65
N VAL A 36 10.96 17.87 5.01
CA VAL A 36 11.53 17.45 6.30
C VAL A 36 10.89 18.22 7.46
N GLY A 37 10.77 19.55 7.33
CA GLY A 37 10.08 20.38 8.31
C GLY A 37 8.60 20.06 8.40
N ALA A 38 7.93 19.84 7.26
CA ALA A 38 6.53 19.43 7.21
C ALA A 38 6.29 18.12 7.96
N GLU A 39 7.11 17.09 7.72
CA GLU A 39 7.02 15.81 8.45
C GLU A 39 7.14 16.01 9.95
N ARG A 40 8.14 16.78 10.41
CA ARG A 40 8.36 17.03 11.84
C ARG A 40 7.15 17.71 12.49
N ILE A 41 6.54 18.67 11.80
CA ILE A 41 5.33 19.36 12.29
C ILE A 41 4.14 18.39 12.33
N LEU A 42 3.95 17.57 11.30
CA LEU A 42 2.86 16.58 11.25
C LEU A 42 3.00 15.52 12.34
N ARG A 43 4.21 14.98 12.56
CA ARG A 43 4.47 14.05 13.66
C ARG A 43 4.22 14.70 15.02
N ARG A 44 4.55 15.98 15.19
CA ARG A 44 4.22 16.75 16.41
C ARG A 44 2.71 16.91 16.58
N ALA A 45 1.97 17.23 15.52
CA ALA A 45 0.52 17.35 15.53
C ALA A 45 -0.15 16.02 15.95
N LEU A 46 0.32 14.90 15.40
CA LEU A 46 -0.12 13.55 15.79
C LEU A 46 0.22 13.23 17.26
N ALA A 47 1.40 13.61 17.74
CA ALA A 47 1.82 13.36 19.13
C ALA A 47 1.01 14.19 20.14
N VAL A 48 0.74 15.46 19.84
CA VAL A 48 -0.03 16.37 20.71
C VAL A 48 -1.51 15.98 20.71
N GLY A 49 -2.09 15.72 19.54
CA GLY A 49 -3.50 15.35 19.42
C GLY A 49 -3.80 13.91 19.84
N GLY A 50 -2.85 12.98 19.68
CA GLY A 50 -2.93 11.60 20.13
C GLY A 50 -4.24 10.89 19.75
N GLN A 51 -4.82 10.18 20.72
CA GLN A 51 -6.12 9.51 20.57
C GLN A 51 -7.32 10.45 20.71
N ARG A 52 -7.11 11.71 21.14
CA ARG A 52 -8.18 12.71 21.31
C ARG A 52 -8.66 13.28 19.98
N LEU A 53 -7.84 13.21 18.93
CA LEU A 53 -8.27 13.62 17.60
C LEU A 53 -9.36 12.70 17.06
N PRO A 54 -10.37 13.25 16.36
CA PRO A 54 -11.28 12.45 15.56
C PRO A 54 -10.50 11.50 14.64
N ARG A 55 -10.97 10.24 14.53
CA ARG A 55 -10.27 9.18 13.79
C ARG A 55 -9.92 9.61 12.36
N GLU A 56 -10.84 10.30 11.69
CA GLU A 56 -10.65 10.79 10.34
C GLU A 56 -9.56 11.86 10.24
N ARG A 57 -9.55 12.84 11.15
CA ARG A 57 -8.48 13.87 11.18
C ARG A 57 -7.11 13.23 11.39
N ARG A 58 -7.01 12.26 12.30
CA ARG A 58 -5.78 11.49 12.51
C ARG A 58 -5.37 10.71 11.26
N ALA A 59 -6.33 10.12 10.53
CA ALA A 59 -6.03 9.39 9.30
C ALA A 59 -5.50 10.32 8.19
N ARG A 60 -6.11 11.50 8.03
CA ARG A 60 -5.62 12.55 7.11
C ARG A 60 -4.20 13.00 7.47
N LEU A 61 -3.90 13.23 8.75
CA LEU A 61 -2.55 13.58 9.19
C LEU A 61 -1.51 12.49 8.87
N ASN A 62 -1.85 11.20 9.05
CA ASN A 62 -0.96 10.12 8.66
C ASN A 62 -0.72 10.09 7.14
N SER A 63 -1.75 10.33 6.31
CA SER A 63 -1.56 10.47 4.86
C SER A 63 -0.61 11.61 4.52
N LEU A 64 -0.67 12.76 5.21
CA LEU A 64 0.24 13.87 4.98
C LEU A 64 1.69 13.54 5.39
N VAL A 65 1.89 12.72 6.43
CA VAL A 65 3.23 12.21 6.78
C VAL A 65 3.80 11.38 5.64
N VAL A 66 2.99 10.51 5.03
CA VAL A 66 3.39 9.75 3.83
C VAL A 66 3.79 10.69 2.71
N THR A 67 3.00 11.72 2.42
CA THR A 67 3.34 12.74 1.42
C THR A 67 4.69 13.41 1.72
N ALA A 68 4.90 13.85 2.96
CA ALA A 68 6.14 14.52 3.38
C ALA A 68 7.37 13.62 3.24
N ILE A 69 7.26 12.33 3.59
CA ILE A 69 8.39 11.38 3.46
C ILE A 69 8.61 11.03 1.99
N SER A 70 7.56 10.88 1.18
CA SER A 70 7.67 10.53 -0.25
C SER A 70 8.39 11.59 -1.08
N ALA A 71 8.37 12.85 -0.62
CA ALA A 71 9.10 13.95 -1.22
C ALA A 71 10.61 13.97 -0.87
N GLN A 72 11.08 13.02 -0.05
CA GLN A 72 12.47 12.90 0.39
C GLN A 72 13.12 11.67 -0.25
N THR A 73 14.38 11.78 -0.66
CA THR A 73 15.12 10.67 -1.30
C THR A 73 15.74 9.73 -0.25
N GLY A 74 15.83 8.44 -0.59
CA GLY A 74 16.59 7.45 0.22
C GLY A 74 15.91 6.99 1.51
N ARG A 75 14.62 7.28 1.72
CA ARG A 75 13.86 6.91 2.93
C ARG A 75 12.78 5.86 2.67
N ASP A 76 13.05 4.91 1.78
CA ASP A 76 12.07 3.91 1.33
C ASP A 76 11.50 3.09 2.51
N ASP A 77 12.33 2.60 3.43
CA ASP A 77 11.84 1.81 4.58
C ASP A 77 10.91 2.63 5.49
N GLU A 78 11.27 3.88 5.77
CA GLU A 78 10.45 4.78 6.59
C GLU A 78 9.15 5.17 5.88
N LEU A 79 9.18 5.30 4.56
CA LEU A 79 8.01 5.53 3.74
C LEU A 79 7.05 4.33 3.76
N ALA A 80 7.58 3.10 3.69
CA ALA A 80 6.77 1.89 3.78
C ALA A 80 6.07 1.80 5.14
N GLU A 81 6.80 2.05 6.23
CA GLU A 81 6.21 2.06 7.59
C GLU A 81 5.16 3.16 7.76
N ALA A 82 5.43 4.38 7.28
CA ALA A 82 4.46 5.47 7.32
C ALA A 82 3.20 5.14 6.50
N ALA A 83 3.35 4.52 5.33
CA ALA A 83 2.24 4.09 4.51
C ALA A 83 1.41 2.99 5.20
N LEU A 84 2.03 2.02 5.88
CA LEU A 84 1.30 1.02 6.66
C LEU A 84 0.55 1.63 7.86
N ALA A 85 1.15 2.62 8.54
CA ALA A 85 0.49 3.37 9.60
C ALA A 85 -0.71 4.17 9.08
N ALA A 86 -0.56 4.83 7.93
CA ALA A 86 -1.66 5.52 7.25
C ALA A 86 -2.77 4.54 6.84
N ALA A 87 -2.42 3.42 6.20
CA ALA A 87 -3.39 2.38 5.82
C ALA A 87 -4.19 1.88 7.03
N ALA A 88 -3.53 1.62 8.16
CA ALA A 88 -4.18 1.20 9.39
C ALA A 88 -5.16 2.26 9.94
N SER A 89 -4.82 3.54 9.82
CA SER A 89 -5.66 4.63 10.30
C SER A 89 -6.96 4.81 9.50
N TRP A 90 -6.97 4.39 8.23
CA TRP A 90 -8.14 4.44 7.35
C TRP A 90 -9.08 3.23 7.47
N ILE A 91 -8.68 2.17 8.18
CA ILE A 91 -9.53 0.98 8.36
C ILE A 91 -10.84 1.35 9.08
N GLY A 92 -11.96 1.02 8.44
CA GLY A 92 -13.31 1.34 8.91
C GLY A 92 -13.75 2.77 8.62
N LEU A 93 -12.92 3.60 7.97
CA LEU A 93 -13.27 4.94 7.49
C LEU A 93 -13.35 4.98 5.96
N SER A 94 -12.32 4.47 5.28
CA SER A 94 -12.22 4.44 3.82
C SER A 94 -11.43 3.22 3.37
N ALA A 95 -12.12 2.28 2.70
CA ALA A 95 -11.48 1.10 2.14
C ALA A 95 -10.52 1.46 0.98
N ALA A 96 -10.87 2.48 0.21
CA ALA A 96 -10.05 3.00 -0.89
C ALA A 96 -8.72 3.57 -0.39
N ASP A 97 -8.74 4.44 0.63
CA ASP A 97 -7.51 5.02 1.20
C ASP A 97 -6.65 3.98 1.90
N ALA A 98 -7.28 3.03 2.61
CA ALA A 98 -6.56 1.92 3.22
C ALA A 98 -5.85 1.06 2.15
N ALA A 99 -6.52 0.79 1.02
CA ALA A 99 -5.94 0.04 -0.09
C ALA A 99 -4.81 0.83 -0.78
N HIS A 100 -5.01 2.11 -1.06
CA HIS A 100 -4.01 3.01 -1.64
C HIS A 100 -2.69 2.98 -0.87
N HIS A 101 -2.74 3.25 0.44
CA HIS A 101 -1.54 3.25 1.28
C HIS A 101 -0.90 1.86 1.43
N THR A 102 -1.72 0.79 1.43
CA THR A 102 -1.19 -0.58 1.43
C THR A 102 -0.45 -0.90 0.13
N LEU A 103 -0.96 -0.43 -1.02
CA LEU A 103 -0.31 -0.61 -2.34
C LEU A 103 0.99 0.19 -2.43
N LEU A 104 1.03 1.40 -1.87
CA LEU A 104 2.28 2.17 -1.78
C LEU A 104 3.37 1.40 -1.02
N ALA A 105 3.04 0.88 0.17
CA ALA A 105 3.97 0.04 0.94
C ALA A 105 4.38 -1.23 0.16
N ALA A 106 3.45 -1.87 -0.54
CA ALA A 106 3.72 -3.05 -1.37
C ALA A 106 4.75 -2.75 -2.47
N ARG A 107 4.58 -1.62 -3.19
CA ARG A 107 5.48 -1.17 -4.25
C ARG A 107 6.89 -0.85 -3.74
N ILE A 108 6.99 -0.26 -2.56
CA ILE A 108 8.28 0.02 -1.93
C ILE A 108 9.01 -1.29 -1.61
N HIS A 109 8.34 -2.23 -0.94
CA HIS A 109 8.92 -3.54 -0.68
C HIS A 109 9.24 -4.33 -1.95
N TYR A 110 8.44 -4.19 -3.01
CA TYR A 110 8.73 -4.77 -4.31
C TYR A 110 10.04 -4.27 -4.89
N ARG A 111 10.23 -2.94 -4.94
CA ARG A 111 11.48 -2.31 -5.43
C ARG A 111 12.70 -2.69 -4.59
N ALA A 112 12.51 -2.89 -3.28
CA ALA A 112 13.55 -3.36 -2.36
C ALA A 112 13.85 -4.88 -2.46
N GLY A 113 13.15 -5.63 -3.33
CA GLY A 113 13.32 -7.09 -3.44
C GLY A 113 12.71 -7.89 -2.29
N HIS A 114 11.97 -7.25 -1.38
CA HIS A 114 11.27 -7.90 -0.27
C HIS A 114 9.98 -8.58 -0.74
N HIS A 115 10.08 -9.50 -1.71
CA HIS A 115 8.96 -10.10 -2.44
C HIS A 115 7.93 -10.78 -1.54
N ARG A 116 8.35 -11.38 -0.41
CA ARG A 116 7.42 -11.98 0.55
C ARG A 116 6.53 -10.94 1.24
N ALA A 117 7.10 -9.81 1.62
CA ALA A 117 6.35 -8.72 2.26
C ALA A 117 5.42 -8.06 1.23
N ALA A 118 5.95 -7.72 0.06
CA ALA A 118 5.19 -7.14 -1.05
C ALA A 118 3.99 -8.02 -1.46
N ALA A 119 4.20 -9.33 -1.65
CA ALA A 119 3.13 -10.26 -2.03
C ALA A 119 1.96 -10.29 -1.02
N ARG A 120 2.23 -10.22 0.29
CA ARG A 120 1.16 -10.17 1.31
C ARG A 120 0.36 -8.87 1.23
N LEU A 121 1.04 -7.75 0.99
CA LEU A 121 0.40 -6.43 0.91
C LEU A 121 -0.42 -6.30 -0.39
N TYR A 122 0.12 -6.75 -1.52
CA TYR A 122 -0.64 -6.81 -2.78
C TYR A 122 -1.90 -7.67 -2.64
N ALA A 123 -1.78 -8.90 -2.11
CA ALA A 123 -2.92 -9.78 -1.91
C ALA A 123 -4.02 -9.13 -1.05
N ARG A 124 -3.63 -8.39 0.00
CA ARG A 124 -4.56 -7.66 0.85
C ARG A 124 -5.22 -6.52 0.09
N ALA A 125 -4.44 -5.65 -0.55
CA ALA A 125 -4.98 -4.43 -1.14
C ALA A 125 -5.75 -4.66 -2.44
N LEU A 126 -5.30 -5.58 -3.30
CA LEU A 126 -5.98 -5.95 -4.54
C LEU A 126 -7.30 -6.69 -4.32
N SER A 127 -7.60 -7.12 -3.08
CA SER A 127 -8.91 -7.64 -2.70
C SER A 127 -9.97 -6.55 -2.47
N CYS A 128 -9.56 -5.29 -2.36
CA CYS A 128 -10.46 -4.15 -2.26
C CYS A 128 -11.17 -3.93 -3.59
N ARG A 129 -12.49 -3.73 -3.58
CA ARG A 129 -13.27 -3.45 -4.79
C ARG A 129 -13.16 -2.00 -5.24
N ASP A 130 -12.90 -1.09 -4.30
CA ASP A 130 -12.91 0.36 -4.52
C ASP A 130 -11.49 0.92 -4.61
N ILE A 131 -10.59 0.23 -5.33
CA ILE A 131 -9.21 0.70 -5.52
C ILE A 131 -9.24 1.99 -6.35
N PRO A 132 -8.61 3.08 -5.89
CA PRO A 132 -8.74 4.40 -6.52
C PRO A 132 -7.80 4.59 -7.73
N TYR A 133 -7.57 3.53 -8.51
CA TYR A 133 -6.64 3.54 -9.64
C TYR A 133 -7.36 3.11 -10.94
N PRO A 134 -6.97 3.69 -12.09
CA PRO A 134 -7.50 3.26 -13.37
C PRO A 134 -7.00 1.85 -13.73
N ALA A 135 -7.75 1.16 -14.60
CA ALA A 135 -7.47 -0.23 -14.97
C ALA A 135 -6.02 -0.52 -15.41
N PRO A 136 -5.33 0.34 -16.20
CA PRO A 136 -3.94 0.11 -16.54
C PRO A 136 -2.98 0.14 -15.35
N GLU A 137 -3.20 1.01 -14.38
CA GLU A 137 -2.39 1.05 -13.17
C GLU A 137 -2.63 -0.21 -12.32
N ILE A 138 -3.88 -0.67 -12.21
CA ILE A 138 -4.20 -1.94 -11.53
C ILE A 138 -3.54 -3.13 -12.25
N ALA A 139 -3.45 -3.12 -13.59
CA ALA A 139 -2.76 -4.16 -14.35
C ALA A 139 -1.26 -4.23 -14.00
N LEU A 140 -0.58 -3.08 -13.89
CA LEU A 140 0.82 -3.01 -13.42
C LEU A 140 0.98 -3.50 -11.98
N LEU A 141 0.00 -3.29 -11.11
CA LEU A 141 0.03 -3.84 -9.74
C LEU A 141 -0.09 -5.37 -9.75
N HIS A 142 -0.93 -5.93 -10.61
CA HIS A 142 -1.00 -7.38 -10.81
C HIS A 142 0.28 -7.95 -11.41
N GLU A 143 0.96 -7.24 -12.31
CA GLU A 143 2.28 -7.60 -12.81
C GLU A 143 3.29 -7.74 -11.66
N GLN A 144 3.41 -6.70 -10.84
CA GLN A 144 4.36 -6.67 -9.72
C GLN A 144 4.04 -7.74 -8.67
N PHE A 145 2.75 -8.01 -8.44
CA PHE A 145 2.34 -9.10 -7.56
C PHE A 145 2.70 -10.47 -8.15
N GLY A 146 2.42 -10.70 -9.44
CA GLY A 146 2.83 -11.89 -10.18
C GLY A 146 4.33 -12.15 -10.08
N THR A 147 5.15 -11.11 -10.29
CA THR A 147 6.61 -11.18 -10.14
C THR A 147 7.03 -11.55 -8.72
N CYS A 148 6.40 -10.99 -7.69
CA CYS A 148 6.65 -11.42 -6.31
C CYS A 148 6.32 -12.90 -6.09
N LEU A 149 5.24 -13.40 -6.69
CA LEU A 149 4.82 -14.80 -6.59
C LEU A 149 5.78 -15.75 -7.32
N LEU A 150 6.32 -15.34 -8.47
CA LEU A 150 7.38 -16.07 -9.17
C LEU A 150 8.63 -16.23 -8.30
N ALA A 151 9.08 -15.15 -7.67
CA ALA A 151 10.22 -15.17 -6.74
C ALA A 151 9.99 -16.10 -5.53
N LEU A 152 8.73 -16.36 -5.17
CA LEU A 152 8.33 -17.30 -4.12
C LEU A 152 8.00 -18.71 -4.66
N HIS A 153 8.25 -18.98 -5.94
CA HIS A 153 7.93 -20.22 -6.65
C HIS A 153 6.44 -20.61 -6.59
N ARG A 154 5.54 -19.63 -6.46
CA ARG A 154 4.09 -19.77 -6.50
C ARG A 154 3.57 -19.57 -7.92
N PHE A 155 4.04 -20.41 -8.83
CA PHE A 155 3.87 -20.24 -10.28
C PHE A 155 2.41 -20.19 -10.73
N ARG A 156 1.54 -21.05 -10.19
CA ARG A 156 0.10 -21.04 -10.50
C ARG A 156 -0.57 -19.72 -10.12
N ASP A 157 -0.25 -19.20 -8.93
CA ASP A 157 -0.80 -17.95 -8.45
C ASP A 157 -0.27 -16.78 -9.29
N ALA A 158 1.02 -16.79 -9.62
CA ALA A 158 1.63 -15.79 -10.50
C ALA A 158 0.93 -15.72 -11.86
N ALA A 159 0.71 -16.88 -12.50
CA ALA A 159 0.02 -16.95 -13.78
C ALA A 159 -1.39 -16.35 -13.73
N ARG A 160 -2.12 -16.59 -12.63
CA ARG A 160 -3.44 -15.99 -12.39
C ARG A 160 -3.34 -14.47 -12.28
N GLU A 161 -2.39 -13.94 -11.51
CA GLU A 161 -2.24 -12.49 -11.36
C GLU A 161 -1.88 -11.81 -12.69
N PHE A 162 -0.94 -12.35 -13.46
CA PHE A 162 -0.63 -11.82 -14.80
C PHE A 162 -1.85 -11.82 -15.73
N THR A 163 -2.62 -12.91 -15.70
CA THR A 163 -3.86 -13.03 -16.48
C THR A 163 -4.88 -11.98 -16.05
N LEU A 164 -5.08 -11.76 -14.76
CA LEU A 164 -5.98 -10.70 -14.25
C LEU A 164 -5.54 -9.31 -14.74
N GLY A 165 -4.23 -9.02 -14.68
CA GLY A 165 -3.69 -7.79 -15.25
C GLY A 165 -3.99 -7.63 -16.73
N ALA A 166 -3.77 -8.67 -17.54
CA ALA A 166 -4.02 -8.62 -18.98
C ALA A 166 -5.50 -8.37 -19.32
N HIS A 167 -6.42 -8.91 -18.53
CA HIS A 167 -7.86 -8.69 -18.73
C HIS A 167 -8.27 -7.23 -18.47
N LEU A 168 -7.65 -6.55 -17.51
CA LEU A 168 -7.98 -5.16 -17.17
C LEU A 168 -7.69 -4.17 -18.31
N VAL A 169 -6.74 -4.50 -19.17
CA VAL A 169 -6.32 -3.65 -20.29
C VAL A 169 -6.71 -4.22 -21.67
N ALA A 170 -7.52 -5.28 -21.71
CA ALA A 170 -7.84 -6.00 -22.94
C ALA A 170 -8.44 -5.13 -24.04
N ASP A 171 -9.27 -4.17 -23.64
CA ASP A 171 -10.02 -3.28 -24.55
C ASP A 171 -9.45 -1.85 -24.60
N ILE A 172 -8.24 -1.62 -24.09
CA ILE A 172 -7.59 -0.30 -24.08
C ILE A 172 -6.47 -0.28 -25.14
N PRO A 173 -6.67 0.37 -26.30
CA PRO A 173 -5.76 0.26 -27.45
C PRO A 173 -4.30 0.60 -27.14
N ASP A 174 -4.08 1.64 -26.33
CA ASP A 174 -2.74 2.14 -26.00
C ASP A 174 -1.94 1.20 -25.08
N TYR A 175 -2.55 0.12 -24.57
CA TYR A 175 -1.93 -0.82 -23.63
C TYR A 175 -1.79 -2.24 -24.19
N HIS A 176 -1.77 -2.37 -25.52
CA HIS A 176 -1.56 -3.66 -26.19
C HIS A 176 -0.24 -4.33 -25.77
N GLU A 177 0.87 -3.58 -25.73
CA GLU A 177 2.19 -4.11 -25.33
C GLU A 177 2.16 -4.66 -23.90
N LEU A 178 1.62 -3.89 -22.94
CA LEU A 178 1.46 -4.35 -21.55
C LEU A 178 0.62 -5.63 -21.48
N ARG A 179 -0.47 -5.70 -22.24
CA ARG A 179 -1.32 -6.90 -22.29
C ARG A 179 -0.53 -8.11 -22.79
N GLU A 180 0.25 -7.95 -23.85
CA GLU A 180 1.06 -9.03 -24.42
C GLU A 180 2.12 -9.52 -23.43
N ASP A 181 2.86 -8.61 -22.82
CA ASP A 181 3.88 -8.94 -21.80
C ASP A 181 3.30 -9.72 -20.63
N LEU A 182 2.10 -9.33 -20.18
CA LEU A 182 1.37 -10.04 -19.13
C LEU A 182 0.96 -11.45 -19.57
N LEU A 183 0.45 -11.63 -20.79
CA LEU A 183 0.08 -12.94 -21.32
C LEU A 183 1.30 -13.87 -21.52
N ILE A 184 2.41 -13.32 -22.00
CA ILE A 184 3.70 -14.04 -22.10
C ILE A 184 4.15 -14.49 -20.71
N SER A 185 4.11 -13.59 -19.72
CA SER A 185 4.46 -13.90 -18.33
C SER A 185 3.54 -14.96 -17.71
N ALA A 186 2.24 -14.91 -18.01
CA ALA A 186 1.27 -15.92 -17.57
C ALA A 186 1.59 -17.32 -18.14
N SER A 187 1.88 -17.39 -19.45
CA SER A 187 2.25 -18.64 -20.13
C SER A 187 3.55 -19.24 -19.60
N ALA A 188 4.56 -18.41 -19.36
CA ALA A 188 5.82 -18.85 -18.76
C ALA A 188 5.61 -19.42 -17.35
N ALA A 189 4.79 -18.76 -16.53
CA ALA A 189 4.44 -19.23 -15.19
C ALA A 189 3.63 -20.54 -15.21
N HIS A 190 2.74 -20.74 -16.17
CA HIS A 190 2.04 -22.02 -16.37
C HIS A 190 3.02 -23.14 -16.73
N SER A 191 3.91 -22.91 -17.68
CA SER A 191 4.93 -23.89 -18.11
C SER A 191 5.86 -24.32 -16.97
N ALA A 192 6.23 -23.38 -16.09
CA ALA A 192 7.03 -23.66 -14.89
C ALA A 192 6.28 -24.54 -13.88
N THR A 193 4.96 -24.37 -13.76
CA THR A 193 4.10 -25.20 -12.91
C THR A 193 4.11 -26.66 -13.40
N GLU A 194 3.88 -26.87 -14.69
CA GLU A 194 3.84 -28.20 -15.31
C GLU A 194 5.20 -28.92 -15.20
N SER A 195 6.29 -28.22 -15.48
CA SER A 195 7.64 -28.75 -15.35
C SER A 195 7.96 -29.20 -13.92
N ARG A 196 7.52 -28.42 -12.92
CA ARG A 196 7.68 -28.79 -11.51
C ARG A 196 6.89 -30.03 -11.14
N LEU A 197 5.64 -30.14 -11.60
CA LEU A 197 4.80 -31.33 -11.37
C LEU A 197 5.41 -32.57 -12.03
N ARG A 198 5.87 -32.46 -13.28
CA ARG A 198 6.54 -33.54 -14.00
C ARG A 198 7.79 -34.02 -13.26
N GLY A 199 8.61 -33.09 -12.75
CA GLY A 199 9.79 -33.40 -11.95
C GLY A 199 9.51 -34.00 -10.56
N ILE A 200 8.32 -33.79 -9.99
CA ILE A 200 7.88 -34.47 -8.77
C ILE A 200 7.43 -35.89 -9.10
N PHE A 201 6.62 -36.07 -10.15
CA PHE A 201 6.18 -37.39 -10.60
C PHE A 201 7.35 -38.29 -10.96
N THR A 202 8.32 -37.82 -11.75
CA THR A 202 9.50 -38.64 -12.09
C THR A 202 10.30 -39.05 -10.86
N ARG A 203 10.46 -38.17 -9.86
CA ARG A 203 11.13 -38.49 -8.59
C ARG A 203 10.36 -39.49 -7.74
N LEU A 204 9.03 -39.42 -7.70
CA LEU A 204 8.19 -40.40 -6.98
C LEU A 204 8.26 -41.79 -7.63
N PHE A 205 8.27 -41.86 -8.97
CA PHE A 205 8.37 -43.14 -9.68
C PHE A 205 9.79 -43.73 -9.71
N HIS A 206 10.84 -42.92 -9.53
CA HIS A 206 12.23 -43.40 -9.42
C HIS A 206 12.67 -43.74 -7.99
N ARG A 207 11.84 -43.50 -6.96
CA ARG A 207 12.17 -43.78 -5.55
C ARG A 207 11.73 -45.16 -5.04
N ASN A 208 11.37 -46.09 -5.92
CA ASN A 208 11.28 -47.51 -5.60
C ASN A 208 12.20 -48.30 -6.54
N PRO A 209 13.36 -48.72 -6.02
CA PRO A 209 13.57 -50.16 -5.92
C PRO A 209 14.08 -50.56 -4.53
N ASN A 210 13.38 -51.55 -3.95
CA ASN A 210 13.68 -52.32 -2.73
C ASN A 210 13.38 -51.65 -1.38
#